data_AF-A0A9E5ZZR3-F1
#
_entry.id   AF-A0A9E5ZZR3-F1
#
_cell.length_a   1.000
_cell.length_b   1.000
_cell.length_c   1.000
_cell.angle_alpha   90.00
_cell.angle_beta   90.00
_cell.angle_gamma   90.00
#
_symmetry.space_group_name_H-M   'P 1'
#
loop_
_entity.id
_entity.type
_entity.pdbx_description
1 polymer ?
#
loop_
_entity_poly.entity_id
_entity_poly.type
_entity_poly.pdbx_seq_one_letter_code
_entity_poly.pdbx_strand_id
1 'polypeptide(L)' 'MGEAGFPIGIAIGISFGVAIGVSIDNIGAGLAAGVALGIGLGLALSQSKKKSGDDTQESQDKDK' A
#
# COMPACT_ATOMS: atom_id res chain seq x y z
N MET A 1 -11.60 -17.85 7.38
CA MET A 1 -10.39 -17.63 6.56
C MET A 1 -10.68 -16.54 5.55
N GLY A 2 -10.52 -15.26 5.87
CA GLY A 2 -10.94 -14.23 4.92
C GLY A 2 -10.64 -12.81 5.35
N GLU A 3 -9.37 -12.48 5.55
CA GLU A 3 -8.93 -11.13 5.95
C GLU A 3 -7.67 -10.69 5.16
N ALA A 4 -7.46 -11.20 3.95
CA ALA A 4 -6.25 -10.92 3.16
C ALA A 4 -6.32 -9.62 2.32
N GLY A 5 -7.45 -8.90 2.31
CA GLY A 5 -7.67 -7.77 1.37
C GLY A 5 -6.68 -6.62 1.54
N PHE A 6 -6.37 -6.25 2.79
CA PHE A 6 -5.42 -5.19 3.11
C PHE A 6 -3.95 -5.55 2.79
N PRO A 7 -3.40 -6.69 3.26
CA PRO A 7 -2.02 -7.06 2.94
C PRO A 7 -1.83 -7.31 1.43
N ILE A 8 -2.86 -7.78 0.72
CA ILE A 8 -2.82 -7.90 -0.75
C ILE A 8 -2.73 -6.52 -1.42
N GLY A 9 -3.52 -5.53 -0.97
CA GLY A 9 -3.47 -4.17 -1.51
C GLY A 9 -2.09 -3.52 -1.33
N ILE A 10 -1.51 -3.63 -0.14
CA ILE A 10 -0.15 -3.12 0.15
C ILE A 10 0.90 -3.84 -0.69
N ALA A 11 0.86 -5.17 -0.79
CA ALA A 11 1.83 -5.94 -1.58
C ALA A 11 1.81 -5.55 -3.06
N ILE A 12 0.61 -5.35 -3.63
CA ILE A 12 0.44 -4.88 -5.01
C ILE A 12 0.96 -3.45 -5.15
N GLY A 13 0.59 -2.55 -4.23
CA GLY A 13 0.99 -1.15 -4.25
C GLY A 13 2.51 -0.95 -4.19
N ILE A 14 3.19 -1.64 -3.29
CA ILE A 14 4.66 -1.56 -3.16
C ILE A 14 5.34 -2.14 -4.40
N SER A 15 4.90 -3.30 -4.90
CA SER A 15 5.50 -3.92 -6.08
C SER A 15 5.42 -3.03 -7.32
N PHE A 16 4.25 -2.42 -7.56
CA PHE A 16 4.07 -1.47 -8.66
C PHE A 16 4.79 -0.14 -8.41
N GLY A 17 4.73 0.38 -7.18
CA GLY A 17 5.39 1.63 -6.81
C GLY A 17 6.89 1.59 -7.01
N VAL A 18 7.54 0.49 -6.61
CA VAL A 18 8.97 0.29 -6.84
C VAL A 18 9.27 0.12 -8.33
N ALA A 19 8.50 -0.69 -9.06
CA ALA A 19 8.71 -0.89 -10.50
C ALA A 19 8.60 0.42 -11.31
N ILE A 20 7.58 1.22 -10.99
CA ILE A 20 7.37 2.55 -11.59
C ILE A 20 8.47 3.51 -11.14
N GLY A 21 8.81 3.53 -9.85
CA GLY A 21 9.86 4.40 -9.31
C GLY A 21 11.23 4.16 -9.93
N VAL A 22 11.60 2.90 -10.15
CA VAL A 22 12.82 2.53 -10.90
C VAL A 22 12.75 3.02 -12.35
N SER A 23 11.58 2.91 -12.99
CA SER A 23 11.41 3.31 -14.40
C SER A 23 11.54 4.81 -14.63
N ILE A 24 11.22 5.63 -13.62
CA ILE A 24 11.29 7.10 -13.69
C ILE A 24 12.56 7.63 -12.99
N ASP A 25 13.50 6.75 -12.59
CA ASP A 25 14.70 7.10 -11.81
C ASP A 25 14.39 7.86 -10.50
N ASN A 26 13.17 7.66 -9.97
CA ASN A 26 12.67 8.33 -8.77
C ASN A 26 11.84 7.37 -7.92
N ILE A 27 12.56 6.56 -7.14
CA ILE A 27 11.99 5.58 -6.20
C ILE A 27 11.02 6.25 -5.22
N GLY A 28 11.35 7.45 -4.71
CA GLY A 28 10.52 8.15 -3.74
C GLY A 28 9.13 8.49 -4.28
N ALA A 29 9.07 9.04 -5.51
CA ALA A 29 7.82 9.35 -6.17
C ALA A 29 7.02 8.08 -6.52
N GLY A 30 7.69 7.04 -7.03
CA GLY A 30 7.06 5.77 -7.36
C GLY A 30 6.48 5.05 -6.14
N LEU A 31 7.25 4.99 -5.04
CA LEU A 31 6.80 4.36 -3.80
C LEU A 31 5.65 5.12 -3.16
N ALA A 32 5.70 6.46 -3.11
CA ALA A 32 4.60 7.27 -2.59
C ALA A 32 3.30 7.05 -3.38
N ALA A 33 3.38 7.04 -4.72
CA ALA A 33 2.24 6.75 -5.57
C ALA A 33 1.73 5.30 -5.40
N GLY A 34 2.64 4.33 -5.33
CA GLY A 34 2.32 2.92 -5.16
C GLY A 34 1.67 2.60 -3.81
N VAL A 35 2.17 3.18 -2.72
CA VAL A 35 1.59 3.04 -1.37
C VAL A 35 0.21 3.69 -1.32
N ALA A 36 0.03 4.88 -1.88
CA ALA A 36 -1.28 5.53 -1.96
C ALA A 36 -2.31 4.67 -2.74
N LEU A 37 -1.89 4.09 -3.87
CA LEU A 37 -2.69 3.14 -4.65
C LEU A 37 -2.98 1.85 -3.88
N GLY A 38 -1.97 1.27 -3.22
CA GLY A 38 -2.10 0.03 -2.45
C GLY A 38 -3.03 0.16 -1.26
N ILE A 39 -2.98 1.29 -0.54
CA ILE A 39 -3.91 1.62 0.54
C ILE A 39 -5.31 1.82 -0.05
N GLY A 40 -5.48 2.61 -1.10
CA GLY A 40 -6.78 2.84 -1.73
C GLY A 40 -7.45 1.55 -2.22
N LEU A 41 -6.67 0.67 -2.87
CA LEU A 41 -7.15 -0.64 -3.32
C LEU A 41 -7.41 -1.60 -2.15
N GLY A 42 -6.50 -1.66 -1.18
CA GLY A 42 -6.65 -2.49 0.02
C GLY A 42 -7.90 -2.13 0.81
N LEU A 43 -8.18 -0.83 0.98
CA LEU A 43 -9.40 -0.33 1.60
C LEU A 43 -10.63 -0.64 0.75
N ALA A 44 -10.59 -0.47 -0.57
CA ALA A 44 -11.73 -0.78 -1.45
C ALA A 44 -12.08 -2.28 -1.49
N LEU A 45 -11.06 -3.14 -1.53
CA LEU A 45 -11.17 -4.61 -1.47
C LEU A 45 -11.65 -5.08 -0.11
N SER A 46 -11.18 -4.45 0.98
CA SER A 46 -11.62 -4.73 2.35
C SER A 46 -13.07 -4.27 2.59
N GLN A 47 -13.44 -3.09 2.08
CA GLN A 47 -14.77 -2.50 2.22
C GLN A 47 -15.84 -3.30 1.47
N SER A 48 -15.49 -3.95 0.36
CA SER A 48 -16.37 -4.87 -0.34
C SER A 48 -16.75 -6.10 0.51
N LYS A 49 -16.10 -6.30 1.67
CA LYS A 49 -16.37 -7.38 2.61
C LYS A 49 -16.98 -6.97 3.96
N LYS A 50 -17.47 -5.72 4.08
CA LYS A 50 -18.21 -5.11 5.22
C LYS A 50 -17.29 -4.42 6.24
N LYS A 51 -17.43 -3.08 6.35
CA LYS A 51 -17.17 -2.18 7.50
C LYS A 51 -16.09 -2.62 8.52
N SER A 52 -15.11 -1.74 8.77
CA SER A 52 -13.93 -1.86 9.67
C SER A 52 -12.65 -2.21 8.92
N GLY A 53 -11.47 -1.67 9.21
CA GLY A 53 -11.02 -0.79 10.28
C GLY A 53 -9.53 -0.47 10.04
N ASP A 54 -9.07 0.52 10.80
CA ASP A 54 -7.69 0.75 11.27
C ASP A 54 -6.55 0.89 10.26
N ASP A 55 -6.12 2.15 10.15
CA ASP A 55 -4.75 2.59 10.48
C ASP A 55 -3.64 1.54 10.35
N THR A 56 -2.86 1.63 9.28
CA THR A 56 -1.43 1.29 9.35
C THR A 56 -0.66 2.40 8.68
N GLN A 57 -0.50 3.46 9.47
CA GLN A 57 0.62 4.37 9.46
C GLN A 57 1.91 3.55 9.24
N GLU A 58 2.54 3.72 8.08
CA GLU A 58 3.92 3.25 7.91
C GLU A 58 4.75 4.02 8.94
N SER A 59 5.13 3.29 9.98
CA SER A 59 6.16 3.68 10.91
C SER A 59 7.39 3.98 10.07
N GLN A 60 7.66 5.27 9.86
CA GLN A 60 9.05 5.69 9.74
C GLN A 60 9.70 5.25 11.03
N ASP A 61 10.36 4.10 10.96
CA ASP A 61 11.40 3.69 11.89
C ASP A 61 12.43 4.81 11.91
N LYS A 62 12.20 5.77 12.81
CA LYS A 62 13.21 6.72 13.26
C LYS A 62 14.15 5.94 14.18
N ASP A 63 14.97 5.06 13.63
CA ASP A 63 16.08 4.51 14.38
C ASP A 63 17.25 5.51 14.34
N LYS A 64 17.15 6.45 15.29
CA LYS A 64 18.20 7.10 16.10
C LYS A 64 19.37 7.84 15.43
#